data_AF-A0A087RQS3-F1
#
_entry.id   AF-A0A087RQS3-F1
#
_cell.length_a   1.000
_cell.length_b   1.000
_cell.length_c   1.000
_cell.angle_alpha   90.00
_cell.angle_beta   90.00
_cell.angle_gamma   90.00
#
_symmetry.space_group_name_H-M   'P 1'
#
loop_
_entity.id
_entity.type
_entity.pdbx_description
1 polymer ?
#
loop_
_entity_poly.entity_id
_entity_poly.type
_entity_poly.pdbx_seq_one_letter_code
_entity_poly.pdbx_strand_id
1 'polypeptide(L)'
;MSHTGVDVIDFLFYTIYPVIGIFLVEGISRVVKAPKWIKLWTQAAVSIGFGVYYWFILPAPQNFPLTALVMFALAVALIYQGRRAKISPEKSPY
;
A
#
# COMPACT_ATOMS: atom_id res chain seq x y z
N MET A 1 27.66 -14.10 -0.10
CA MET A 1 27.69 -12.64 -0.28
C MET A 1 26.61 -12.29 -1.30
N SER A 2 25.63 -11.44 -0.93
CA SER A 2 24.58 -10.98 -1.85
C SER A 2 25.20 -10.14 -2.97
N HIS A 3 24.92 -10.50 -4.23
CA HIS A 3 25.46 -9.83 -5.43
C HIS A 3 25.02 -8.36 -5.58
N THR A 4 23.99 -7.94 -4.84
CA THR A 4 23.39 -6.59 -4.87
C THR A 4 23.64 -5.78 -3.59
N GLY A 5 24.32 -6.33 -2.57
CA GLY A 5 24.42 -5.68 -1.26
C GLY A 5 23.10 -5.64 -0.46
N VAL A 6 22.13 -6.48 -0.82
CA VAL A 6 20.84 -6.65 -0.13
C VAL A 6 20.65 -8.14 0.19
N ASP A 7 20.39 -8.47 1.44
CA ASP A 7 20.13 -9.86 1.84
C ASP A 7 18.71 -10.29 1.38
N VAL A 8 18.52 -11.59 1.15
CA VAL A 8 17.22 -12.20 0.86
C VAL A 8 16.22 -11.90 1.98
N ILE A 9 16.70 -11.84 3.23
CA ILE A 9 15.87 -11.50 4.39
C ILE A 9 15.36 -10.06 4.30
N ASP A 10 16.20 -9.11 3.88
CA ASP A 10 15.79 -7.72 3.71
C ASP A 10 14.73 -7.59 2.61
N PHE A 11 14.92 -8.29 1.50
CA PHE A 11 13.95 -8.36 0.41
C PHE A 11 12.58 -8.86 0.87
N LEU A 12 12.58 -9.92 1.69
CA LEU A 12 11.35 -10.47 2.27
C LEU A 12 10.64 -9.43 3.15
N PHE A 13 11.38 -8.73 4.01
CA PHE A 13 10.82 -7.71 4.87
C PHE A 13 10.26 -6.52 4.09
N TYR A 14 10.97 -6.01 3.08
CA TYR A 14 10.44 -4.91 2.25
C TYR A 14 9.20 -5.30 1.43
N THR A 15 9.03 -6.58 1.13
CA THR A 15 7.82 -7.05 0.45
C THR A 15 6.66 -7.22 1.43
N ILE A 16 6.92 -7.59 2.69
CA ILE A 16 5.86 -7.86 3.67
C ILE A 16 5.34 -6.59 4.37
N TYR A 17 6.15 -5.55 4.56
CA TYR A 17 5.72 -4.33 5.25
C TYR A 17 4.51 -3.62 4.61
N PRO A 18 4.42 -3.46 3.28
CA PRO A 18 3.23 -2.87 2.65
C PRO A 18 1.97 -3.70 2.90
N VAL A 19 2.10 -5.02 2.88
CA VAL A 19 1.00 -5.96 3.17
C VAL A 19 0.51 -5.75 4.60
N ILE A 20 1.43 -5.76 5.58
CA ILE A 20 1.11 -5.50 6.99
C ILE A 20 0.44 -4.13 7.15
N GLY A 21 0.94 -3.08 6.49
CA GLY A 21 0.36 -1.74 6.54
C GLY A 21 -1.09 -1.70 6.06
N ILE A 22 -1.40 -2.35 4.94
CA ILE A 22 -2.77 -2.41 4.40
C ILE A 22 -3.70 -3.24 5.31
N PHE A 23 -3.21 -4.37 5.84
CA PHE A 23 -3.98 -5.21 6.76
C PHE A 23 -4.25 -4.52 8.10
N LEU A 24 -3.30 -3.73 8.60
CA LEU A 24 -3.50 -2.93 9.81
C LEU A 24 -4.62 -1.90 9.61
N VAL A 25 -4.63 -1.21 8.47
CA VAL A 25 -5.73 -0.29 8.13
C VAL A 25 -7.06 -1.02 8.04
N GLU A 26 -7.10 -2.22 7.43
CA GLU A 26 -8.31 -3.04 7.36
C GLU A 26 -8.79 -3.45 8.76
N GLY A 27 -7.90 -3.94 9.62
CA GLY A 27 -8.20 -4.35 10.98
C GLY A 27 -8.75 -3.21 11.83
N ILE A 28 -8.06 -2.06 11.82
CA ILE A 28 -8.52 -0.85 12.54
C ILE A 28 -9.88 -0.39 11.99
N SER A 29 -10.03 -0.35 10.66
CA SER A 29 -11.29 0.08 10.02
C SER A 29 -12.47 -0.82 10.42
N ARG A 30 -12.25 -2.12 10.61
CA ARG A 30 -13.28 -3.04 11.11
C ARG A 30 -13.63 -2.77 12.57
N VAL A 31 -12.64 -2.54 13.42
CA VAL A 31 -12.85 -2.25 14.85
C VAL A 31 -13.66 -0.97 15.04
N VAL A 32 -13.33 0.09 14.31
CA VAL A 32 -14.02 1.38 14.42
C VAL A 32 -15.25 1.50 13.51
N LYS A 33 -15.58 0.45 12.76
CA LYS A 33 -16.67 0.43 11.76
C LYS A 33 -16.59 1.61 10.78
N ALA A 34 -15.37 1.92 10.32
CA ALA A 34 -15.13 3.03 9.41
C ALA A 34 -15.91 2.84 8.10
N PRO A 35 -16.47 3.91 7.50
CA PRO A 35 -17.13 3.80 6.22
C PRO A 35 -16.13 3.42 5.13
N LYS A 36 -16.59 2.61 4.17
CA LYS A 36 -15.75 1.96 3.16
C LYS A 36 -14.84 2.92 2.38
N TRP A 37 -15.34 4.11 2.03
CA TRP A 37 -14.56 5.09 1.28
C TRP A 37 -13.37 5.65 2.09
N ILE A 38 -13.54 5.85 3.41
CA ILE A 38 -12.46 6.29 4.30
C ILE A 38 -11.39 5.19 4.37
N LYS A 39 -11.80 3.94 4.60
CA LYS A 39 -10.89 2.79 4.60
C LYS A 39 -10.03 2.72 3.33
N LEU A 40 -10.67 2.80 2.16
CA LEU A 40 -9.98 2.73 0.87
C LEU A 40 -9.02 3.91 0.64
N TRP A 41 -9.40 5.12 1.04
CA TRP A 41 -8.52 6.29 0.94
C TRP A 41 -7.34 6.21 1.90
N THR A 42 -7.53 5.69 3.12
CA THR A 42 -6.44 5.44 4.06
C THR A 42 -5.48 4.37 3.53
N GLN A 43 -6.00 3.27 2.96
CA GLN A 43 -5.17 2.27 2.30
C GLN A 43 -4.38 2.85 1.13
N ALA A 44 -5.00 3.72 0.32
CA ALA A 44 -4.31 4.41 -0.76
C ALA A 44 -3.18 5.32 -0.25
N ALA A 45 -3.41 6.06 0.84
CA ALA A 45 -2.38 6.90 1.45
C ALA A 45 -1.19 6.07 1.96
N VAL A 46 -1.46 4.91 2.58
CA VAL A 46 -0.42 3.95 2.99
C VAL A 46 0.36 3.45 1.78
N SER A 47 -0.32 3.06 0.69
CA SER A 47 0.34 2.63 -0.55
C SER A 47 1.21 3.74 -1.15
N ILE A 48 0.75 5.00 -1.18
CA ILE A 48 1.58 6.14 -1.63
C ILE A 48 2.82 6.30 -0.74
N GLY A 49 2.67 6.21 0.58
CA GLY A 49 3.78 6.30 1.52
C GLY A 49 4.87 5.27 1.24
N PHE A 50 4.49 4.01 1.06
CA PHE A 50 5.43 2.95 0.69
C PHE A 50 6.03 3.16 -0.71
N GLY A 51 5.24 3.60 -1.68
CA GLY A 51 5.72 3.91 -3.02
C GLY A 51 6.80 4.99 -3.01
N VAL A 52 6.57 6.08 -2.26
CA VAL A 52 7.55 7.16 -2.10
C VAL A 52 8.80 6.65 -1.40
N TYR A 53 8.64 5.88 -0.32
CA TYR A 53 9.77 5.36 0.45
C TYR A 53 10.69 4.46 -0.39
N TYR A 54 10.11 3.51 -1.13
CA TYR A 54 10.86 2.56 -1.96
C TYR A 54 11.50 3.16 -3.21
N TRP A 55 10.98 4.28 -3.71
CA TRP A 55 11.54 4.93 -4.89
C TRP A 55 12.57 6.01 -4.53
N PHE A 56 12.25 6.88 -3.57
CA PHE A 56 12.97 8.13 -3.36
C PHE A 56 13.77 8.20 -2.06
N ILE A 57 13.41 7.39 -1.04
CA ILE A 57 14.04 7.47 0.29
C ILE A 57 15.10 6.37 0.45
N LEU A 58 14.82 5.16 -0.05
CA LEU A 58 15.74 4.05 0.03
C LEU A 58 16.95 4.29 -0.91
N PRO A 59 18.20 4.23 -0.41
CA PRO A 59 19.38 4.46 -1.24
C PRO A 59 19.57 3.33 -2.26
N ALA A 60 20.21 3.63 -3.39
CA ALA A 60 20.65 2.61 -4.32
C ALA A 60 21.85 1.83 -3.74
N PRO A 61 21.95 0.50 -3.95
CA PRO A 61 21.09 -0.39 -4.76
C PRO A 61 19.88 -1.00 -4.03
N GLN A 62 19.61 -0.61 -2.78
CA GLN A 62 18.51 -1.16 -1.96
C GLN A 62 17.12 -0.69 -2.41
N ASN A 63 17.00 0.28 -3.31
CA ASN A 63 15.70 0.78 -3.76
C ASN A 63 14.88 -0.26 -4.54
N PHE A 64 13.56 -0.16 -4.42
CA PHE A 64 12.61 -1.10 -5.03
C PHE A 64 11.64 -0.39 -5.97
N PRO A 65 12.11 0.12 -7.13
CA PRO A 65 11.30 0.94 -8.02
C PRO A 65 10.09 0.17 -8.60
N LEU A 66 10.22 -1.12 -8.91
CA LEU A 66 9.09 -1.91 -9.38
C LEU A 66 8.01 -2.07 -8.30
N THR A 67 8.39 -2.37 -7.06
CA THR A 67 7.46 -2.44 -5.92
C THR A 67 6.79 -1.10 -5.70
N ALA A 68 7.54 0.00 -5.78
CA ALA A 68 6.99 1.34 -5.67
C ALA A 68 5.98 1.66 -6.78
N LEU A 69 6.25 1.27 -8.03
CA LEU A 69 5.30 1.40 -9.14
C LEU A 69 3.99 0.66 -8.86
N VAL A 70 4.08 -0.58 -8.37
CA VAL A 70 2.91 -1.38 -8.00
C VAL A 70 2.14 -0.71 -6.86
N MET A 71 2.82 -0.15 -5.87
CA MET A 71 2.18 0.60 -4.79
C MET A 71 1.45 1.85 -5.28
N PHE A 72 2.02 2.59 -6.24
CA PHE A 72 1.31 3.72 -6.86
C PHE A 72 0.10 3.26 -7.69
N ALA A 73 0.22 2.20 -8.48
CA ALA A 73 -0.89 1.64 -9.23
C ALA A 73 -2.03 1.19 -8.31
N LEU A 74 -1.70 0.53 -7.19
CA LEU A 74 -2.64 0.14 -6.16
C LEU A 74 -3.31 1.36 -5.52
N ALA A 75 -2.54 2.40 -5.19
CA ALA A 75 -3.10 3.65 -4.66
C ALA A 75 -4.12 4.28 -5.61
N VAL A 76 -3.81 4.36 -6.91
CA VAL A 76 -4.74 4.86 -7.92
C VAL A 76 -6.03 4.04 -7.96
N ALA A 77 -5.91 2.70 -7.95
CA ALA A 77 -7.07 1.81 -7.91
C ALA A 77 -7.92 2.02 -6.65
N LEU A 78 -7.30 2.15 -5.47
CA LEU A 78 -7.98 2.37 -4.20
C LEU A 78 -8.66 3.74 -4.12
N ILE A 79 -8.03 4.80 -4.64
CA ILE A 79 -8.64 6.13 -4.74
C ILE A 79 -9.89 6.08 -5.62
N TYR A 80 -9.79 5.42 -6.77
CA TYR A 80 -10.92 5.23 -7.68
C TYR A 80 -12.06 4.46 -7.00
N GLN A 81 -11.75 3.32 -6.36
CA GLN A 81 -12.73 2.53 -5.62
C GLN A 81 -13.35 3.32 -4.47
N GLY A 82 -12.56 4.10 -3.73
CA GLY A 82 -13.03 4.94 -2.62
C GLY A 82 -13.96 6.05 -3.09
N ARG A 83 -13.65 6.72 -4.21
CA ARG A 83 -14.55 7.71 -4.84
C ARG A 83 -15.88 7.07 -5.22
N ARG A 84 -15.85 5.89 -5.86
CA ARG A 84 -17.06 5.16 -6.24
C ARG A 84 -17.87 4.71 -5.01
N ALA A 85 -17.21 4.21 -3.96
CA ALA A 85 -17.86 3.78 -2.73
C ALA A 85 -18.51 4.94 -1.95
N LYS A 86 -17.98 6.16 -2.08
CA LYS A 86 -18.59 7.36 -1.50
C LYS A 86 -19.89 7.77 -2.21
N ILE A 87 -19.94 7.62 -3.54
CA ILE A 87 -21.07 8.05 -4.38
C ILE A 87 -22.18 6.98 -4.42
N SER A 88 -21.82 5.71 -4.48
CA SER A 88 -22.78 4.59 -4.53
C SER A 88 -22.29 3.45 -3.64
N PRO A 89 -22.68 3.47 -2.35
CA PRO A 89 -22.29 2.44 -1.39
C PRO A 89 -22.78 1.05 -1.79
N GLU A 90 -23.98 0.96 -2.40
CA GLU A 90 -24.65 -0.29 -2.78
C GLU A 90 -24.06 -0.97 -4.03
N LYS A 91 -23.38 -0.24 -4.92
CA LYS A 91 -22.79 -0.80 -6.16
C LYS A 91 -21.33 -1.22 -6.03
N SER A 92 -20.83 -1.32 -4.80
CA SER A 92 -19.42 -1.64 -4.56
C SER A 92 -19.31 -3.02 -3.90
N PRO A 93 -18.92 -4.08 -4.62
CA PRO A 93 -19.04 -5.48 -4.19
C PRO A 93 -18.11 -5.93 -3.03
N TYR A 94 -17.65 -5.03 -2.15
CA TYR A 94 -16.76 -5.33 -1.01
C TYR A 94 -17.04 -4.50 0.24
#